data_AF-A0AAF0F875-F1
#
_entry.id   AF-A0AAF0F875-F1
#
_cell.length_a   1.000
_cell.length_b   1.000
_cell.length_c   1.000
_cell.angle_alpha   90.00
_cell.angle_beta   90.00
_cell.angle_gamma   90.00
#
_symmetry.space_group_name_H-M   'P 1'
#
loop_
_entity.id
_entity.type
_entity.pdbx_description
1 polymer ?
#
loop_
_entity_poly.entity_id
_entity_poly.type
_entity_poly.pdbx_seq_one_letter_code
_entity_poly.pdbx_strand_id
1 'polypeptide(L)'
;MEAAAALREARIDALRRLRRAEEANDTRAIQENAFGRAVKESFRKSTPVSDSITLQPTVLNTLETDLAGLMERVIAEDDAAQAKEFVRLANKVQRVRANHDSQDDAEAQATAQLVAEVGADSDDDEEDDA
;
A
#
# COMPACT_ATOMS: atom_id res chain seq x y z
N MET A 1 -12.05 -7.42 -15.92
CA MET A 1 -12.99 -7.11 -14.81
C MET A 1 -14.20 -6.31 -15.27
N GLU A 2 -14.03 -5.29 -16.11
CA GLU A 2 -15.10 -4.40 -16.59
C GLU A 2 -16.28 -5.11 -17.27
N ALA A 3 -16.02 -6.08 -18.15
CA ALA A 3 -17.09 -6.84 -18.83
C ALA A 3 -17.96 -7.68 -17.86
N ALA A 4 -17.37 -8.20 -16.79
CA ALA A 4 -18.11 -8.94 -15.77
C ALA A 4 -18.98 -8.02 -14.90
N ALA A 5 -18.49 -6.80 -14.63
CA ALA A 5 -19.26 -5.76 -13.93
C ALA A 5 -20.45 -5.30 -14.76
N ALA A 6 -20.23 -5.01 -16.06
CA ALA A 6 -21.30 -4.62 -16.99
C ALA A 6 -22.38 -5.71 -17.13
N LEU A 7 -21.98 -6.98 -17.20
CA LEU A 7 -22.91 -8.10 -17.25
C LEU A 7 -23.74 -8.21 -15.96
N ARG A 8 -23.12 -7.97 -14.80
CA ARG A 8 -23.83 -7.98 -13.50
C ARG A 8 -24.86 -6.86 -13.45
N GLU A 9 -24.49 -5.65 -13.86
CA GLU A 9 -25.38 -4.49 -13.90
C GLU A 9 -26.58 -4.74 -14.82
N ALA A 10 -26.34 -5.23 -16.04
CA ALA A 10 -27.40 -5.57 -16.99
C ALA A 10 -28.40 -6.60 -16.43
N ARG A 11 -27.92 -7.60 -15.66
CA ARG A 11 -28.77 -8.59 -14.99
C ARG A 11 -29.61 -7.98 -13.87
N ILE A 12 -29.02 -7.10 -13.06
CA ILE A 12 -29.73 -6.38 -11.99
C ILE A 12 -30.85 -5.53 -12.60
N ASP A 13 -30.56 -4.81 -13.67
CA ASP A 13 -31.55 -3.98 -14.34
C ASP A 13 -32.67 -4.80 -14.99
N ALA A 14 -32.35 -5.94 -15.59
CA ALA A 14 -33.34 -6.87 -16.11
C ALA A 14 -34.30 -7.35 -14.99
N LEU A 15 -33.78 -7.70 -13.81
CA LEU A 15 -34.62 -8.11 -12.68
C LEU A 15 -35.48 -6.95 -12.12
N ARG A 16 -34.93 -5.74 -12.04
CA ARG A 16 -35.68 -4.54 -11.62
C ARG A 16 -36.81 -4.22 -12.60
N ARG A 17 -36.55 -4.31 -13.90
CA ARG A 17 -37.58 -4.10 -14.95
C ARG A 17 -38.68 -5.15 -14.84
N LEU A 18 -38.33 -6.43 -14.62
CA LEU A 18 -39.33 -7.48 -14.40
C LEU A 18 -40.23 -7.13 -13.21
N ARG A 19 -39.64 -6.76 -12.07
CA ARG A 19 -40.39 -6.43 -10.86
C ARG A 19 -41.37 -5.27 -11.09
N ARG A 20 -40.93 -4.20 -11.75
CA ARG A 20 -41.81 -3.06 -12.07
C ARG A 20 -42.94 -3.44 -13.03
N ALA A 21 -42.65 -4.28 -14.03
CA ALA A 21 -43.66 -4.79 -14.95
C ALA A 21 -44.72 -5.64 -14.23
N GLU A 22 -44.31 -6.41 -13.22
CA GLU A 22 -45.22 -7.19 -12.36
C GLU A 22 -46.09 -6.30 -11.48
N GLU A 23 -45.49 -5.28 -10.84
CA GLU A 23 -46.21 -4.29 -10.05
C GLU A 23 -47.25 -3.52 -10.90
N ALA A 24 -46.94 -3.27 -12.17
CA ALA A 24 -47.83 -2.63 -13.13
C ALA A 24 -48.82 -3.58 -13.83
N ASN A 25 -48.75 -4.90 -13.59
CA ASN A 25 -49.48 -5.94 -14.34
C ASN A 25 -49.29 -5.87 -15.87
N ASP A 26 -48.13 -5.40 -16.33
CA ASP A 26 -47.78 -5.34 -17.74
C ASP A 26 -47.33 -6.72 -18.25
N THR A 27 -48.30 -7.47 -18.75
CA THR A 27 -48.09 -8.84 -19.24
C THR A 27 -47.11 -8.92 -20.42
N ARG A 28 -47.03 -7.87 -21.24
CA ARG A 28 -46.13 -7.81 -22.39
C ARG A 28 -44.68 -7.64 -21.92
N ALA A 29 -44.42 -6.68 -21.05
CA ALA A 29 -43.08 -6.45 -20.51
C ALA A 29 -42.56 -7.64 -19.68
N ILE A 30 -43.45 -8.35 -18.98
CA ILE A 30 -43.12 -9.61 -18.28
C ILE A 30 -42.70 -10.69 -19.29
N GLN A 31 -43.43 -10.83 -20.39
CA GLN A 31 -43.13 -11.83 -21.42
C GLN A 31 -41.85 -11.51 -22.19
N GLU A 32 -41.55 -10.24 -22.46
CA GLU A 32 -40.33 -9.83 -23.19
C GLU A 32 -39.04 -10.04 -22.36
N ASN A 33 -39.13 -10.12 -21.03
CA ASN A 33 -37.97 -10.26 -20.14
C ASN A 33 -37.47 -11.71 -20.00
N ALA A 34 -36.70 -12.19 -20.99
CA ALA A 34 -36.19 -13.56 -21.05
C ALA A 34 -35.32 -13.96 -19.85
N PHE A 35 -34.43 -13.08 -19.38
CA PHE A 35 -33.55 -13.36 -18.23
C PHE A 35 -34.37 -13.54 -16.94
N GLY A 36 -35.30 -12.61 -16.68
CA GLY A 36 -36.18 -12.66 -15.52
C GLY A 36 -37.02 -13.93 -15.46
N ARG A 37 -37.59 -14.35 -16.60
CA ARG A 37 -38.33 -15.62 -16.71
C ARG A 37 -37.44 -16.83 -16.41
N ALA A 38 -36.24 -16.90 -16.99
CA ALA A 38 -35.31 -18.00 -16.77
C ALA A 38 -34.91 -18.12 -15.27
N VAL A 39 -34.68 -16.99 -14.61
CA VAL A 39 -34.39 -16.96 -13.16
C VAL A 39 -35.58 -17.49 -12.36
N LYS A 40 -36.81 -17.03 -12.63
CA LYS A 40 -38.00 -17.54 -11.94
C LYS A 40 -38.25 -19.02 -12.17
N GLU A 41 -38.05 -19.48 -13.40
CA GLU A 41 -38.18 -20.90 -13.74
C GLU A 41 -37.12 -21.74 -13.01
N SER A 42 -35.87 -21.27 -12.95
CA SER A 42 -34.82 -21.93 -12.18
C SER A 42 -35.15 -22.00 -10.68
N PHE A 43 -35.69 -20.93 -10.10
CA PHE A 43 -36.09 -20.90 -8.69
C PHE A 43 -37.27 -21.85 -8.39
N ARG A 44 -38.23 -21.96 -9.31
CA ARG A 44 -39.36 -22.91 -9.18
C ARG A 44 -38.93 -24.36 -9.32
N LYS A 45 -37.93 -24.63 -10.16
CA LYS A 45 -37.40 -25.97 -10.41
C LYS A 45 -36.31 -26.37 -9.42
N SER A 46 -35.65 -25.40 -8.77
CA SER A 46 -34.66 -25.70 -7.75
C SER A 46 -35.37 -26.30 -6.54
N THR A 47 -34.96 -27.50 -6.16
CA THR A 47 -35.31 -28.06 -4.85
C THR A 47 -34.79 -27.10 -3.79
N PRO A 48 -35.63 -26.65 -2.84
CA PRO A 48 -35.13 -25.88 -1.72
C PRO A 48 -34.08 -26.72 -1.00
N VAL A 49 -32.92 -26.12 -0.75
CA VAL A 49 -31.92 -26.66 0.17
C VAL A 49 -32.65 -26.99 1.47
N SER A 50 -32.60 -28.25 1.90
CA SER A 50 -33.19 -28.67 3.18
C SER A 50 -32.68 -27.74 4.28
N ASP A 51 -33.57 -27.26 5.16
CA ASP A 51 -33.24 -26.41 6.32
C ASP A 51 -32.15 -27.02 7.23
N SER A 52 -31.82 -28.30 7.00
CA SER A 52 -30.75 -29.04 7.65
C SER A 52 -29.36 -28.90 7.01
N ILE A 53 -29.18 -28.10 5.94
CA ILE A 53 -27.83 -27.69 5.56
C ILE A 53 -27.33 -26.74 6.64
N THR A 54 -26.66 -27.36 7.63
CA THR A 54 -25.59 -26.70 8.35
C THR A 54 -24.64 -26.26 7.25
N LEU A 55 -24.77 -25.01 6.81
CA LEU A 55 -23.73 -24.35 6.03
C LEU A 55 -22.51 -24.48 6.93
N GLN A 56 -21.67 -25.49 6.67
CA GLN A 56 -20.33 -25.44 7.21
C GLN A 56 -19.84 -24.06 6.79
N PRO A 57 -19.29 -23.27 7.71
CA PRO A 57 -18.68 -22.02 7.36
C PRO A 57 -17.40 -22.40 6.60
N THR A 58 -17.54 -22.88 5.36
CA THR A 58 -16.62 -22.52 4.30
C THR A 58 -16.66 -21.02 4.29
N VAL A 59 -15.71 -20.48 5.05
CA VAL A 59 -15.37 -19.08 5.24
C VAL A 59 -15.81 -18.34 3.99
N LEU A 60 -17.01 -17.74 4.06
CA LEU A 60 -17.37 -16.70 3.14
C LEU A 60 -16.34 -15.64 3.47
N ASN A 61 -15.25 -15.59 2.71
CA ASN A 61 -14.36 -14.46 2.63
C ASN A 61 -15.22 -13.32 2.08
N THR A 62 -16.05 -12.76 2.94
CA THR A 62 -16.77 -11.54 2.69
C THR A 62 -15.72 -10.44 2.76
N LEU A 63 -15.79 -9.49 1.84
CA LEU A 63 -14.92 -8.31 1.85
C LEU A 63 -14.92 -7.60 3.21
N GLU A 64 -16.00 -7.74 3.99
CA GLU A 64 -16.12 -7.24 5.36
C GLU A 64 -15.13 -7.89 6.33
N THR A 65 -14.86 -9.19 6.19
CA THR A 65 -13.88 -9.92 7.02
C THR A 65 -12.45 -9.53 6.65
N ASP A 66 -12.20 -9.29 5.37
CA ASP A 66 -10.90 -8.78 4.87
C ASP A 66 -10.67 -7.32 5.31
N LEU A 67 -11.73 -6.49 5.32
CA LEU A 67 -11.67 -5.08 5.70
C LEU A 67 -11.46 -4.89 7.21
N ALA A 68 -12.03 -5.77 8.03
CA ALA A 68 -11.96 -5.69 9.49
C ALA A 68 -10.51 -5.68 10.02
N GLY A 69 -9.61 -6.42 9.35
CA GLY A 69 -8.18 -6.43 9.69
C GLY A 69 -7.30 -5.58 8.78
N LEU A 70 -7.88 -4.78 7.87
CA LEU A 70 -7.11 -4.00 6.90
C LEU A 70 -6.48 -2.77 7.56
N MET A 71 -7.24 -2.04 8.40
CA MET A 71 -6.71 -0.87 9.10
C MET A 71 -5.55 -1.22 10.03
N GLU A 72 -5.68 -2.31 10.79
CA GLU A 72 -4.63 -2.76 11.70
C GLU A 72 -3.36 -3.20 10.96
N ARG A 73 -3.52 -3.85 9.79
CA ARG A 73 -2.39 -4.19 8.91
C ARG A 73 -1.71 -2.96 8.30
N VAL A 74 -2.50 -1.98 7.84
CA VAL A 74 -1.96 -0.74 7.25
C VAL A 74 -1.19 0.07 8.30
N ILE A 75 -1.70 0.15 9.53
CA ILE A 75 -0.99 0.83 10.64
C ILE A 75 0.32 0.11 10.95
N ALA A 76 0.29 -1.22 11.07
CA ALA A 76 1.50 -2.01 11.34
C ALA A 76 2.54 -1.91 10.22
N GLU A 77 2.11 -1.85 8.95
CA GLU A 77 3.00 -1.65 7.81
C GLU A 77 3.61 -0.25 7.79
N ASP A 78 2.85 0.80 8.12
CA ASP A 78 3.34 2.18 8.21
C ASP A 78 4.36 2.34 9.36
N ASP A 79 4.05 1.80 10.54
CA ASP A 79 4.97 1.79 11.69
C ASP A 79 6.29 1.07 11.36
N ALA A 80 6.21 -0.06 10.65
CA ALA A 80 7.39 -0.79 10.20
C ALA A 80 8.19 -0.04 9.14
N ALA A 81 7.53 0.69 8.24
CA ALA A 81 8.19 1.53 7.24
C ALA A 81 8.88 2.74 7.89
N GLN A 82 8.22 3.42 8.82
CA GLN A 82 8.79 4.53 9.57
C GLN A 82 10.01 4.09 10.38
N ALA A 83 9.94 2.95 11.08
CA ALA A 83 11.07 2.40 11.84
C ALA A 83 12.29 2.14 10.94
N LYS A 84 12.09 1.60 9.73
CA LYS A 84 13.17 1.38 8.75
C LYS A 84 13.78 2.70 8.28
N GLU A 85 12.97 3.72 8.02
CA GLU A 85 13.46 5.04 7.63
C GLU A 85 14.23 5.73 8.76
N PHE A 86 13.80 5.60 10.02
CA PHE A 86 14.57 6.10 11.17
C PHE A 86 15.95 5.46 11.29
N VAL A 87 16.04 4.13 11.14
CA VAL A 87 17.32 3.40 11.14
C VAL A 87 18.20 3.86 9.97
N ARG A 88 17.63 4.04 8.78
CA ARG A 88 18.35 4.55 7.62
C ARG A 88 18.88 5.97 7.84
N LEU A 89 18.07 6.85 8.44
CA LEU A 89 18.45 8.22 8.75
C LEU A 89 19.55 8.26 9.81
N ALA A 90 19.44 7.47 10.87
CA ALA A 90 20.46 7.36 11.91
C ALA A 90 21.81 6.90 11.33
N ASN A 91 21.80 5.88 10.48
CA ASN A 91 22.99 5.41 9.77
C ASN A 91 23.58 6.50 8.84
N LYS A 92 22.74 7.26 8.15
CA LYS A 92 23.19 8.38 7.31
C LYS A 92 23.84 9.48 8.16
N VAL A 93 23.24 9.86 9.28
CA VAL A 93 23.77 10.88 10.19
C VAL A 93 25.12 10.45 10.77
N GLN A 94 25.25 9.20 11.20
CA GLN A 94 26.53 8.67 11.68
C GLN A 94 27.62 8.74 10.63
N ARG A 95 27.33 8.34 9.39
CA ARG A 95 28.29 8.41 8.28
C ARG A 95 28.69 9.84 7.92
N VAL A 96 27.73 10.77 7.92
CA VAL A 96 28.02 12.18 7.64
C VAL A 96 28.91 12.78 8.72
N ARG A 97 28.66 12.48 10.01
CA ARG A 97 29.54 12.91 11.11
C ARG A 97 30.94 12.35 10.98
N ALA A 98 31.09 11.04 10.76
CA ALA A 98 32.41 10.41 10.57
C ALA A 98 33.18 11.01 9.38
N ASN A 99 32.48 11.38 8.29
CA ASN A 99 33.10 12.04 7.15
C ASN A 99 33.52 13.49 7.47
N HIS A 100 32.73 14.22 8.26
CA HIS A 100 33.06 15.58 8.68
C HIS A 100 34.26 15.59 9.62
N ASP A 101 34.27 14.72 10.64
CA ASP A 101 35.36 14.60 11.60
C ASP A 101 36.69 14.26 10.89
N SER A 102 36.64 13.40 9.87
CA SER A 102 37.84 13.06 9.08
C SER A 102 38.33 14.18 8.15
N GLN A 103 37.44 15.08 7.72
CA GLN A 103 37.84 16.29 6.99
C GLN A 103 38.51 17.29 7.93
N ASP A 104 37.93 17.52 9.11
CA ASP A 104 38.50 18.41 10.13
C ASP A 104 39.91 17.94 10.55
N ASP A 105 40.08 16.62 10.74
CA ASP A 105 41.38 16.03 11.06
C ASP A 105 42.40 16.20 9.92
N ALA A 106 41.96 16.06 8.66
CA ALA A 106 42.83 16.25 7.50
C ALA A 106 43.27 17.72 7.33
N GLU A 107 42.36 18.67 7.55
CA GLU A 107 42.65 20.10 7.53
C GLU A 107 43.58 20.51 8.67
N ALA A 108 43.39 19.95 9.88
CA ALA A 108 44.28 20.15 11.02
C ALA A 108 45.71 19.64 10.72
N GLN A 109 45.85 18.49 10.05
CA GLN A 109 47.16 17.97 9.65
C GLN A 109 47.82 18.81 8.55
N ALA A 110 47.05 19.27 7.56
CA ALA A 110 47.57 20.12 6.49
C ALA A 110 48.04 21.48 7.03
N THR A 111 47.28 22.09 7.94
CA THR A 111 47.68 23.34 8.61
C THR A 111 48.89 23.15 9.51
N ALA A 112 48.99 22.04 10.25
CA ALA A 112 50.16 21.72 11.06
C ALA A 112 51.43 21.51 10.21
N GLN A 113 51.32 20.86 9.04
CA GLN A 113 52.45 20.71 8.11
C GLN A 113 52.91 22.05 7.53
N LEU A 114 51.98 22.92 7.13
CA LEU A 114 52.31 24.27 6.66
C LEU A 114 52.99 25.11 7.74
N VAL A 115 52.54 25.01 9.00
CA VAL A 115 53.17 25.71 10.13
C VAL A 115 54.57 25.15 10.41
N ALA A 116 54.77 23.84 10.29
CA ALA A 116 56.08 23.22 10.44
C ALA A 116 57.05 23.60 9.31
N GLU A 117 56.57 23.72 8.07
CA GLU A 117 57.36 24.14 6.92
C GLU A 117 57.74 25.64 7.01
N VAL A 118 56.79 26.51 7.36
CA VAL A 118 57.06 27.95 7.54
C VAL A 118 57.93 28.24 8.78
N GLY A 119 57.78 27.47 9.86
CA GLY A 119 58.59 27.58 11.06
C GLY A 119 60.02 27.01 10.90
N ALA A 120 60.23 26.05 10.01
CA ALA A 120 61.56 25.51 9.72
C ALA A 120 62.41 26.45 8.84
N ASP A 121 61.78 27.30 8.03
CA ASP A 121 62.45 28.31 7.20
C ASP A 121 62.77 29.63 7.97
N SER A 122 62.40 29.75 9.26
CA SER A 122 62.59 30.98 10.05
C SER A 122 63.65 30.91 11.16
N ASP A 123 64.32 29.76 11.32
CA ASP A 123 65.35 29.55 12.36
C ASP A 123 66.80 29.53 11.82
N ASP A 124 67.05 29.97 10.57
CA ASP A 124 68.36 29.89 9.91
C ASP A 124 68.98 31.27 9.55
N ASP A 125 68.70 32.32 10.34
CA ASP A 125 69.21 33.69 10.10
C ASP A 125 69.73 34.39 11.38
N GLU A 126 70.41 33.69 12.29
CA GLU A 126 71.30 34.34 13.29
C GLU A 126 72.61 33.54 13.51
N GLU A 127 73.49 33.53 12.51
CA GLU A 127 74.93 33.54 12.78
C GLU A 127 75.62 34.64 11.97
N ASP A 128 76.64 35.22 12.61
CA ASP A 128 77.62 36.20 12.11
C ASP A 128 77.17 37.66 11.92
N ASP A 129 77.39 38.47 12.96
CA ASP A 129 78.26 39.63 12.80
C ASP A 129 78.96 40.00 14.14
N ALA A 130 80.25 39.66 14.18
CA ALA A 130 81.43 40.38 14.71
C ALA A 130 81.38 41.18 16.03
#